data_AF-A0AAW7S299-F1
#
_entry.id   AF-A0AAW7S299-F1
#
_cell.length_a   1.000
_cell.length_b   1.000
_cell.length_c   1.000
_cell.angle_alpha   90.00
_cell.angle_beta   90.00
_cell.angle_gamma   90.00
#
_symmetry.space_group_name_H-M   'P 1'
#
loop_
_entity.id
_entity.type
_entity.pdbx_description
1 polymer ?
#
loop_
_entity_poly.entity_id
_entity_poly.type
_entity_poly.pdbx_seq_one_letter_code
_entity_poly.pdbx_strand_id
1 'polypeptide(L)'
;MSSTPANSVTMNGVHNKAIWQGGYGYLMYTGGLASNQTPEWNKRGAFVADVEVVINNSVVSDWPALSIRAGNYTDDTHVVEATGGAYLGRFGTASNCTVVDPETPPSPPIVLKMNAPDWNLGELPEGDSEKMLSGADQLCFTYDGPVVSGKKFVIDATSVNGVVGNRYRLRNVSDATQFIPYDVTLNSGSSTTHLPNTNNTALSLNSSGKTCFAPTFKTTVGRELKEGDYNDVLVFTVVTKA
;
A
#
# COMPACT_ATOMS: atom_id res chain seq x y z
N MET A 1 -4.89 -6.94 21.48
CA MET A 1 -6.31 -7.09 21.10
C MET A 1 -7.14 -6.21 22.02
N SER A 2 -7.69 -5.12 21.51
CA SER A 2 -8.50 -4.16 22.29
C SER A 2 -9.94 -4.69 22.40
N SER A 3 -10.51 -4.61 23.61
CA SER A 3 -11.75 -5.28 24.03
C SER A 3 -13.06 -4.68 23.50
N THR A 4 -13.03 -3.71 22.59
CA THR A 4 -14.22 -3.26 21.84
C THR A 4 -13.78 -2.57 20.54
N PRO A 5 -13.83 -3.24 19.38
CA PRO A 5 -13.34 -2.72 18.11
C PRO A 5 -14.25 -1.64 17.51
N ALA A 6 -15.58 -1.75 17.64
CA ALA A 6 -16.51 -0.73 17.16
C ALA A 6 -16.98 0.21 18.29
N ASN A 7 -17.02 1.51 17.99
CA ASN A 7 -17.62 2.56 18.82
C ASN A 7 -19.15 2.47 18.81
N SER A 8 -19.74 2.15 17.66
CA SER A 8 -21.18 1.96 17.53
C SER A 8 -21.49 0.92 16.46
N VAL A 9 -22.58 0.18 16.69
CA VAL A 9 -23.20 -0.70 15.70
C VAL A 9 -24.71 -0.46 15.74
N THR A 10 -25.31 -0.19 14.59
CA THR A 10 -26.78 -0.05 14.45
C THR A 10 -27.31 -1.01 13.40
N MET A 11 -28.57 -1.42 13.58
CA MET A 11 -29.35 -2.17 12.60
C MET A 11 -30.65 -1.42 12.38
N ASN A 12 -30.91 -1.00 11.14
CA ASN A 12 -32.03 -0.13 10.77
C ASN A 12 -32.10 1.13 11.64
N GLY A 13 -30.94 1.74 11.93
CA GLY A 13 -30.83 2.94 12.78
C GLY A 13 -30.95 2.69 14.30
N VAL A 14 -31.13 1.44 14.74
CA VAL A 14 -31.28 1.12 16.17
C VAL A 14 -30.01 0.49 16.72
N HIS A 15 -29.48 1.04 17.82
CA HIS A 15 -28.26 0.56 18.46
C HIS A 15 -28.41 -0.85 19.05
N ASN A 16 -27.30 -1.60 19.03
CA ASN A 16 -27.19 -2.83 19.81
C ASN A 16 -27.26 -2.51 21.32
N LYS A 17 -27.74 -3.48 22.12
CA LYS A 17 -27.81 -3.35 23.60
C LYS A 17 -26.78 -4.22 24.32
N ALA A 18 -26.25 -5.23 23.65
CA ALA A 18 -25.25 -6.13 24.22
C ALA A 18 -24.17 -6.48 23.20
N ILE A 19 -23.01 -6.89 23.72
CA ILE A 19 -21.87 -7.39 22.96
C ILE A 19 -21.49 -8.72 23.58
N TRP A 20 -21.39 -9.75 22.76
CA TRP A 20 -20.90 -11.05 23.15
C TRP A 20 -19.51 -11.27 22.54
N GLN A 21 -18.56 -11.68 23.40
CA GLN A 21 -17.20 -12.00 22.97
C GLN A 21 -17.17 -13.47 22.56
N GLY A 22 -17.13 -13.73 21.26
CA GLY A 22 -16.88 -15.08 20.76
C GLY A 22 -15.44 -15.44 21.04
N GLY A 23 -15.22 -16.59 21.69
CA GLY A 23 -13.88 -17.08 22.06
C GLY A 23 -12.88 -17.24 20.89
N TYR A 24 -13.30 -16.99 19.65
CA TYR A 24 -12.53 -17.14 18.41
C TYR A 24 -12.17 -15.81 17.75
N GLY A 25 -11.96 -14.73 18.52
CA GLY A 25 -11.38 -13.49 17.99
C GLY A 25 -12.34 -12.60 17.21
N TYR A 26 -13.65 -12.76 17.39
CA TYR A 26 -14.67 -11.87 16.83
C TYR A 26 -15.67 -11.44 17.91
N LEU A 27 -16.42 -10.37 17.63
CA LEU A 27 -17.51 -9.91 18.50
C LEU A 27 -18.86 -10.03 17.79
N MET A 28 -19.88 -10.38 18.57
CA MET A 28 -21.27 -10.37 18.11
C MET A 28 -22.03 -9.25 18.83
N TYR A 29 -22.66 -8.38 18.06
CA TYR A 29 -23.49 -7.27 18.58
C TYR A 29 -24.95 -7.71 18.55
N THR A 30 -25.66 -7.59 19.68
CA THR A 30 -27.03 -8.11 19.82
C THR A 30 -27.99 -7.09 20.41
N GLY A 31 -29.29 -7.32 20.21
CA GLY A 31 -30.39 -6.52 20.75
C GLY A 31 -30.63 -6.65 22.25
N GLY A 32 -29.76 -7.35 22.99
CA GLY A 32 -29.94 -7.67 24.42
C GLY A 32 -30.40 -9.11 24.66
N LEU A 33 -30.39 -9.52 25.93
CA LEU A 33 -30.85 -10.84 26.39
C LEU A 33 -32.39 -10.93 26.32
N ALA A 34 -32.93 -12.16 26.38
CA ALA A 34 -34.37 -12.46 26.26
C ALA A 34 -35.31 -11.53 27.05
N SER A 35 -34.87 -11.02 28.21
CA SER A 35 -35.66 -10.13 29.08
C SER A 35 -35.70 -8.66 28.66
N ASN A 36 -34.88 -8.20 27.70
CA ASN A 36 -34.78 -6.79 27.29
C ASN A 36 -34.43 -6.62 25.79
N GLN A 37 -35.03 -7.45 24.95
CA GLN A 37 -34.70 -7.50 23.51
C GLN A 37 -35.25 -6.27 22.77
N THR A 38 -34.42 -5.69 21.90
CA THR A 38 -34.84 -4.69 20.93
C THR A 38 -35.49 -5.35 19.71
N PRO A 39 -36.71 -4.96 19.29
CA PRO A 39 -37.44 -5.60 18.19
C PRO A 39 -36.68 -5.65 16.86
N GLU A 40 -35.88 -4.63 16.56
CA GLU A 40 -35.09 -4.53 15.32
C GLU A 40 -34.02 -5.63 15.23
N TRP A 41 -33.48 -6.02 16.38
CA TRP A 41 -32.41 -7.01 16.52
C TRP A 41 -32.94 -8.42 16.83
N ASN A 42 -34.27 -8.58 16.86
CA ASN A 42 -34.96 -9.83 17.24
C ASN A 42 -35.99 -10.23 16.18
N LYS A 43 -35.52 -10.33 14.93
CA LYS A 43 -36.33 -10.80 13.81
C LYS A 43 -36.22 -12.33 13.71
N ARG A 44 -37.37 -13.00 13.75
CA ARG A 44 -37.45 -14.47 13.65
C ARG A 44 -37.53 -14.99 12.22
N GLY A 45 -37.88 -14.13 11.27
CA GLY A 45 -37.98 -14.47 9.84
C GLY A 45 -36.89 -13.78 9.03
N ALA A 46 -36.71 -14.21 7.78
CA ALA A 46 -35.80 -13.56 6.85
C ALA A 46 -36.19 -12.10 6.64
N PHE A 47 -35.19 -11.22 6.64
CA PHE A 47 -35.37 -9.79 6.50
C PHE A 47 -34.12 -9.17 5.89
N VAL A 48 -34.27 -7.95 5.37
CA VAL A 48 -33.17 -7.10 4.96
C VAL A 48 -32.96 -6.07 6.05
N ALA A 49 -31.70 -5.74 6.33
CA ALA A 49 -31.35 -4.72 7.30
C ALA A 49 -30.22 -3.85 6.79
N ASP A 50 -30.32 -2.56 7.10
CA ASP A 50 -29.23 -1.62 6.96
C ASP A 50 -28.36 -1.67 8.21
N VAL A 51 -27.07 -1.95 8.05
CA VAL A 51 -26.13 -2.07 9.16
C VAL A 51 -25.09 -0.97 9.06
N GLU A 52 -24.95 -0.19 10.13
CA GLU A 52 -23.91 0.84 10.25
C GLU A 52 -22.93 0.44 11.37
N VAL A 53 -21.64 0.52 11.07
CA VAL A 53 -20.56 0.22 12.02
C VAL A 53 -19.56 1.36 12.02
N VAL A 54 -19.31 1.95 13.18
CA VAL A 54 -18.30 3.00 13.37
C VAL A 54 -17.15 2.44 14.18
N ILE A 55 -15.93 2.51 13.63
CA ILE A 55 -14.71 1.97 14.25
C ILE A 55 -13.64 3.06 14.31
N ASN A 56 -12.88 3.10 15.40
CA ASN A 56 -11.72 3.99 15.50
C ASN A 56 -10.61 3.50 14.57
N ASN A 57 -9.98 4.43 13.85
CA ASN A 57 -8.83 4.12 12.98
C ASN A 57 -7.69 3.40 13.72
N SER A 58 -7.54 3.61 15.04
CA SER A 58 -6.53 2.94 15.87
C SER A 58 -6.76 1.44 16.05
N VAL A 59 -7.98 0.94 15.86
CA VAL A 59 -8.31 -0.49 15.98
C VAL A 59 -7.90 -1.26 14.74
N VAL A 60 -7.94 -0.60 13.58
CA VAL A 60 -7.64 -1.17 12.26
C VAL A 60 -6.34 -0.60 11.69
N SER A 61 -5.45 -0.06 12.53
CA SER A 61 -4.19 0.52 12.06
C SER A 61 -3.31 -0.52 11.38
N ASP A 62 -3.16 -1.68 12.03
CA ASP A 62 -2.25 -2.73 11.59
C ASP A 62 -2.83 -3.55 10.44
N TRP A 63 -4.16 -3.64 10.40
CA TRP A 63 -4.92 -4.28 9.35
C TRP A 63 -6.12 -3.38 8.99
N PRO A 64 -5.99 -2.49 7.99
CA PRO A 64 -7.01 -1.49 7.64
C PRO A 64 -8.18 -2.10 6.86
N ALA A 65 -8.72 -3.18 7.38
CA ALA A 65 -9.90 -3.85 6.85
C ALA A 65 -10.63 -4.61 7.96
N LEU A 66 -11.88 -4.95 7.70
CA LEU A 66 -12.75 -5.70 8.60
C LEU A 66 -13.71 -6.58 7.81
N SER A 67 -14.27 -7.58 8.46
CA SER A 67 -15.33 -8.42 7.88
C SER A 67 -16.58 -8.33 8.75
N ILE A 68 -17.73 -8.06 8.15
CA ILE A 68 -19.05 -8.04 8.82
C ILE A 68 -19.83 -9.26 8.36
N ARG A 69 -20.36 -10.01 9.33
CA ARG A 69 -21.08 -11.25 9.08
C ARG A 69 -22.39 -11.28 9.84
N ALA A 70 -23.46 -11.76 9.19
CA ALA A 70 -24.72 -12.01 9.86
C ALA A 70 -24.60 -13.21 10.81
N GLY A 71 -25.32 -13.18 11.91
CA GLY A 71 -25.36 -14.29 12.85
C GLY A 71 -26.58 -14.24 13.74
N ASN A 72 -27.02 -15.42 14.15
CA ASN A 72 -28.07 -15.62 15.13
C ASN A 72 -27.42 -15.92 16.47
N TYR A 73 -27.76 -15.12 17.46
CA TYR A 73 -27.41 -15.38 18.86
C TYR A 73 -28.55 -16.13 19.53
N THR A 74 -28.22 -17.22 20.21
CA THR A 74 -29.11 -17.94 21.13
C THR A 74 -28.48 -17.90 22.52
N ASP A 75 -29.24 -18.25 23.57
CA ASP A 75 -28.82 -18.01 24.96
C ASP A 75 -27.43 -18.56 25.32
N ASP A 76 -26.98 -19.66 24.67
CA ASP A 76 -25.67 -20.29 24.91
C ASP A 76 -24.84 -20.57 23.65
N THR A 77 -25.36 -20.28 22.45
CA THR A 77 -24.63 -20.55 21.20
C THR A 77 -24.94 -19.51 20.12
N HIS A 78 -24.11 -19.50 19.09
CA HIS A 78 -24.31 -18.66 17.92
C HIS A 78 -24.26 -19.52 16.66
N VAL A 79 -25.02 -19.10 15.66
CA VAL A 79 -24.90 -19.61 14.30
C VAL A 79 -24.59 -18.43 13.41
N VAL A 80 -23.47 -18.49 12.73
CA VAL A 80 -22.99 -17.42 11.85
C VAL A 80 -23.21 -17.82 10.39
N GLU A 81 -23.32 -16.83 9.51
CA GLU A 81 -23.45 -17.06 8.07
C GLU A 81 -22.27 -17.90 7.54
N ALA A 82 -22.56 -19.06 6.96
CA ALA A 82 -21.53 -20.01 6.57
C ALA A 82 -20.78 -19.59 5.29
N THR A 83 -21.41 -18.77 4.46
CA THR A 83 -20.83 -18.31 3.19
C THR A 83 -19.69 -17.30 3.35
N GLY A 84 -19.53 -16.72 4.54
CA GLY A 84 -18.47 -15.77 4.87
C GLY A 84 -19.00 -14.45 5.40
N GLY A 85 -18.16 -13.41 5.38
CA GLY A 85 -18.52 -12.05 5.76
C GLY A 85 -18.17 -11.04 4.68
N ALA A 86 -18.90 -9.93 4.65
CA ALA A 86 -18.64 -8.81 3.77
C ALA A 86 -17.34 -8.12 4.20
N TYR A 87 -16.34 -8.16 3.31
CA TYR A 87 -15.03 -7.56 3.53
C TYR A 87 -15.03 -6.08 3.16
N LEU A 88 -14.59 -5.26 4.10
CA LEU A 88 -14.55 -3.81 4.00
C LEU A 88 -13.12 -3.35 4.24
N GLY A 89 -12.43 -2.99 3.17
CA GLY A 89 -11.11 -2.34 3.26
C GLY A 89 -11.25 -0.83 3.35
N ARG A 90 -10.38 -0.17 4.12
CA ARG A 90 -10.36 1.29 4.32
C ARG A 90 -10.32 2.10 3.03
N PHE A 91 -9.73 1.54 1.97
CA PHE A 91 -9.53 2.19 0.66
C PHE A 91 -10.25 1.47 -0.49
N GLY A 92 -11.12 0.49 -0.19
CA GLY A 92 -11.90 -0.21 -1.20
C GLY A 92 -13.05 0.66 -1.71
N THR A 93 -13.42 0.48 -2.98
CA THR A 93 -14.67 1.05 -3.51
C THR A 93 -15.87 0.34 -2.89
N ALA A 94 -16.83 1.10 -2.36
CA ALA A 94 -18.05 0.64 -1.69
C ALA A 94 -19.02 -0.20 -2.54
N SER A 95 -18.63 -0.64 -3.74
CA SER A 95 -19.55 -1.09 -4.79
C SER A 95 -19.62 -2.60 -5.03
N ASN A 96 -18.82 -3.44 -4.37
CA ASN A 96 -18.79 -4.88 -4.69
C ASN A 96 -18.89 -5.86 -3.52
N CYS A 97 -19.11 -5.42 -2.27
CA CYS A 97 -19.33 -6.25 -1.07
C CYS A 97 -18.70 -7.66 -1.17
N THR A 98 -17.36 -7.71 -1.29
CA THR A 98 -16.66 -8.98 -1.50
C THR A 98 -16.87 -9.88 -0.28
N VAL A 99 -17.41 -11.07 -0.47
CA VAL A 99 -17.59 -12.05 0.60
C VAL A 99 -16.29 -12.84 0.76
N VAL A 100 -15.76 -12.90 1.98
CA VAL A 100 -14.51 -13.60 2.31
C VAL A 100 -14.73 -14.49 3.52
N ASP A 101 -13.88 -15.51 3.66
CA ASP A 101 -13.71 -16.21 4.92
C ASP A 101 -13.08 -15.25 5.96
N PRO A 102 -13.77 -14.91 7.06
CA PRO A 102 -13.23 -14.03 8.09
C PRO A 102 -12.03 -14.61 8.84
N GLU A 103 -11.85 -15.93 8.84
CA GLU A 103 -10.70 -16.60 9.47
C GLU A 103 -9.44 -16.53 8.59
N THR A 104 -9.62 -16.38 7.28
CA THR A 104 -8.53 -16.24 6.29
C THR A 104 -8.73 -14.99 5.40
N PRO A 105 -8.74 -13.78 5.99
CA PRO A 105 -9.06 -12.57 5.24
C PRO A 105 -7.97 -12.26 4.19
N PRO A 106 -8.34 -11.71 3.02
CA PRO A 106 -7.37 -11.30 2.03
C PRO A 106 -6.51 -10.16 2.56
N SER A 107 -5.23 -10.15 2.20
CA SER A 107 -4.32 -9.06 2.57
C SER A 107 -4.84 -7.71 2.07
N PRO A 108 -4.82 -6.65 2.90
CA PRO A 108 -5.28 -5.34 2.49
C PRO A 108 -4.42 -4.83 1.31
N PRO A 109 -5.03 -4.10 0.36
CA PRO A 109 -4.30 -3.55 -0.78
C PRO A 109 -3.26 -2.54 -0.30
N ILE A 110 -2.04 -2.64 -0.85
CA ILE A 110 -0.97 -1.65 -0.58
C ILE A 110 -1.10 -0.53 -1.60
N VAL A 111 -1.48 0.65 -1.13
CA VAL A 111 -1.49 1.87 -1.95
C VAL A 111 -0.20 2.64 -1.69
N LEU A 112 0.65 2.73 -2.72
CA LEU A 112 1.85 3.57 -2.70
C LEU A 112 1.62 4.77 -3.61
N LYS A 113 1.76 5.99 -3.08
CA LYS A 113 1.82 7.21 -3.88
C LYS A 113 3.28 7.60 -4.07
N MET A 114 3.72 7.65 -5.31
CA MET A 114 5.07 8.05 -5.69
C MET A 114 5.08 9.52 -6.11
N ASN A 115 6.06 10.26 -5.62
CA ASN A 115 6.40 11.60 -6.09
C ASN A 115 7.86 11.58 -6.56
N ALA A 116 8.06 11.82 -7.86
CA ALA A 116 9.36 11.89 -8.50
C ALA A 116 9.49 13.27 -9.18
N PRO A 117 10.56 14.03 -8.91
CA PRO A 117 10.83 15.28 -9.61
C PRO A 117 11.54 15.00 -10.95
N ASP A 118 11.55 16.01 -11.82
CA ASP A 118 12.43 16.01 -12.99
C ASP A 118 13.87 16.28 -12.54
N TRP A 119 14.75 15.30 -12.75
CA TRP A 119 16.14 15.40 -12.29
C TRP A 119 17.02 16.14 -13.30
N ASN A 120 17.60 17.26 -12.85
CA ASN A 120 18.59 17.99 -13.61
C ASN A 120 20.02 17.64 -13.17
N LEU A 121 20.76 16.94 -14.03
CA LEU A 121 22.14 16.57 -13.76
C LEU A 121 23.13 17.72 -14.00
N GLY A 122 22.70 18.81 -14.63
CA GLY A 122 23.56 19.93 -15.01
C GLY A 122 24.58 19.52 -16.08
N GLU A 123 25.68 20.25 -16.15
CA GLU A 123 26.79 19.93 -17.05
C GLU A 123 27.46 18.62 -16.63
N LEU A 124 27.67 17.73 -17.61
CA LEU A 124 28.34 16.44 -17.41
C LEU A 124 29.77 16.54 -17.96
N PRO A 125 30.81 16.46 -17.10
CA PRO A 125 32.18 16.50 -17.59
C PRO A 125 32.54 15.21 -18.33
N GLU A 126 33.54 15.31 -19.22
CA GLU A 126 34.14 14.15 -19.88
C GLU A 126 34.66 13.14 -18.85
N GLY A 127 34.46 11.85 -19.11
CA GLY A 127 34.84 10.74 -18.24
C GLY A 127 33.75 10.33 -17.27
N ASP A 128 34.14 9.64 -16.20
CA ASP A 128 33.23 9.18 -15.16
C ASP A 128 32.91 10.30 -14.17
N SER A 129 31.63 10.50 -13.89
CA SER A 129 31.18 11.47 -12.89
C SER A 129 30.03 10.93 -12.05
N GLU A 130 29.93 11.41 -10.81
CA GLU A 130 28.84 11.08 -9.90
C GLU A 130 28.19 12.36 -9.38
N LYS A 131 26.85 12.39 -9.37
CA LYS A 131 26.06 13.50 -8.82
C LYS A 131 24.97 12.95 -7.92
N MET A 132 25.04 13.31 -6.64
CA MET A 132 23.99 13.05 -5.67
C MET A 132 23.01 14.22 -5.63
N LEU A 133 21.72 13.93 -5.73
CA LEU A 133 20.65 14.92 -5.57
C LEU A 133 19.97 14.75 -4.21
N SER A 134 19.43 15.84 -3.65
CA SER A 134 18.85 15.83 -2.31
C SER A 134 17.73 16.88 -2.16
N GLY A 135 17.03 16.86 -1.02
CA GLY A 135 15.96 17.82 -0.75
C GLY A 135 14.78 17.66 -1.71
N ALA A 136 14.50 18.68 -2.53
CA ALA A 136 13.39 18.68 -3.48
C ALA A 136 13.56 17.62 -4.60
N ASP A 137 14.78 17.16 -4.85
CA ASP A 137 15.10 16.17 -5.88
C ASP A 137 14.89 14.71 -5.42
N GLN A 138 14.36 14.48 -4.22
CA GLN A 138 14.18 13.12 -3.71
C GLN A 138 12.99 12.40 -4.37
N LEU A 139 13.17 11.11 -4.64
CA LEU A 139 12.08 10.20 -4.97
C LEU A 139 11.38 9.76 -3.67
N CYS A 140 10.14 10.17 -3.47
CA CYS A 140 9.40 9.86 -2.24
C CYS A 140 8.20 8.96 -2.50
N PHE A 141 8.05 7.94 -1.65
CA PHE A 141 6.87 7.11 -1.53
C PHE A 141 6.11 7.49 -0.27
N THR A 142 4.80 7.65 -0.37
CA THR A 142 3.88 7.85 0.75
C THR A 142 2.83 6.75 0.77
N TYR A 143 2.51 6.24 1.95
CA TYR A 143 1.69 5.06 2.15
C TYR A 143 1.23 4.94 3.60
N ASP A 144 0.37 3.97 3.90
CA ASP A 144 0.01 3.66 5.28
C ASP A 144 1.12 2.80 5.92
N GLY A 145 1.74 3.33 6.97
CA GLY A 145 2.94 2.75 7.59
C GLY A 145 2.80 1.29 8.02
N PRO A 146 1.73 0.89 8.72
CA PRO A 146 1.54 -0.49 9.14
C PRO A 146 1.37 -1.47 7.99
N VAL A 147 0.77 -1.05 6.87
CA VAL A 147 0.55 -1.91 5.69
C VAL A 147 1.86 -2.33 5.02
N VAL A 148 2.92 -1.54 5.14
CA VAL A 148 4.24 -1.89 4.60
C VAL A 148 5.17 -2.55 5.62
N SER A 149 4.78 -2.58 6.89
CA SER A 149 5.61 -3.10 7.99
C SER A 149 5.92 -4.59 7.78
N GLY A 150 7.20 -4.95 7.91
CA GLY A 150 7.67 -6.33 7.70
C GLY A 150 7.67 -6.81 6.24
N LYS A 151 7.13 -6.02 5.29
CA LYS A 151 7.11 -6.38 3.88
C LYS A 151 8.40 -5.99 3.17
N LYS A 152 8.64 -6.63 2.03
CA LYS A 152 9.76 -6.38 1.14
C LYS A 152 9.25 -5.87 -0.20
N PHE A 153 9.97 -4.91 -0.76
CA PHE A 153 9.62 -4.24 -2.01
C PHE A 153 10.81 -4.28 -2.96
N VAL A 154 10.55 -4.53 -4.23
CA VAL A 154 11.51 -4.33 -5.31
C VAL A 154 11.12 -3.03 -6.00
N ILE A 155 12.06 -2.10 -6.04
CA ILE A 155 11.97 -0.89 -6.84
C ILE A 155 12.89 -1.09 -8.04
N ASP A 156 12.32 -0.96 -9.24
CA ASP A 156 13.06 -0.98 -10.49
C ASP A 156 12.59 0.16 -11.40
N ALA A 157 13.32 0.42 -12.48
CA ALA A 157 12.89 1.35 -13.52
C ALA A 157 13.25 0.86 -14.92
N THR A 158 12.45 1.24 -15.89
CA THR A 158 12.77 1.06 -17.32
C THR A 158 13.04 2.41 -17.95
N SER A 159 14.04 2.47 -18.83
CA SER A 159 14.38 3.67 -19.60
C SER A 159 13.68 3.65 -20.96
N VAL A 160 13.12 4.80 -21.38
CA VAL A 160 12.58 4.99 -22.73
C VAL A 160 13.67 4.90 -23.79
N ASN A 161 14.89 5.34 -23.47
CA ASN A 161 16.05 5.18 -24.33
C ASN A 161 16.71 3.80 -24.20
N GLY A 162 16.20 2.89 -23.36
CA GLY A 162 16.65 1.52 -23.20
C GLY A 162 17.92 1.36 -22.38
N VAL A 163 18.32 0.09 -22.17
CA VAL A 163 19.42 -0.32 -21.30
C VAL A 163 20.48 -1.07 -22.11
N VAL A 164 21.76 -0.73 -21.91
CA VAL A 164 22.92 -1.43 -22.50
C VAL A 164 23.97 -1.62 -21.42
N GLY A 165 24.53 -2.83 -21.30
CA GLY A 165 25.58 -3.12 -20.31
C GLY A 165 25.12 -2.86 -18.86
N ASN A 166 23.85 -3.11 -18.55
CA ASN A 166 23.21 -2.81 -17.26
C ASN A 166 23.23 -1.32 -16.88
N ARG A 167 23.22 -0.41 -17.86
CA ARG A 167 23.12 1.04 -17.66
C ARG A 167 22.04 1.63 -18.57
N TYR A 168 21.32 2.60 -18.05
CA TYR A 168 20.40 3.45 -18.80
C TYR A 168 21.16 4.37 -19.75
N ARG A 169 20.45 5.11 -20.60
CA ARG A 169 21.06 5.96 -21.61
C ARG A 169 20.37 7.31 -21.72
N LEU A 170 21.10 8.39 -21.45
CA LEU A 170 20.66 9.72 -21.87
C LEU A 170 20.91 9.84 -23.38
N ARG A 171 19.93 10.33 -24.14
CA ARG A 171 20.01 10.52 -25.59
C ARG A 171 20.17 11.99 -25.92
N ASN A 172 21.08 12.34 -26.83
CA ASN A 172 21.21 13.72 -27.28
C ASN A 172 19.93 14.17 -28.02
N VAL A 173 19.46 15.36 -27.69
CA VAL A 173 18.22 15.92 -28.25
C VAL A 173 18.37 16.27 -29.73
N SER A 174 19.56 16.73 -30.13
CA SER A 174 19.87 17.15 -31.50
C SER A 174 20.45 16.03 -32.37
N ASP A 175 21.12 15.05 -31.78
CA ASP A 175 21.71 13.90 -32.47
C ASP A 175 21.29 12.57 -31.83
N ALA A 176 20.22 12.01 -32.37
CA ALA A 176 19.61 10.77 -31.96
C ALA A 176 20.54 9.53 -31.88
N THR A 177 21.75 9.57 -32.43
CA THR A 177 22.72 8.47 -32.38
C THR A 177 23.69 8.55 -31.21
N GLN A 178 23.69 9.66 -30.46
CA GLN A 178 24.61 9.92 -29.35
C GLN A 178 23.95 9.58 -28.01
N PHE A 179 24.65 8.81 -27.17
CA PHE A 179 24.15 8.36 -25.89
C PHE A 179 25.20 8.46 -24.78
N ILE A 180 24.78 8.91 -23.60
CA ILE A 180 25.58 8.88 -22.37
C ILE A 180 25.04 7.76 -21.47
N PRO A 181 25.81 6.70 -21.20
CA PRO A 181 25.39 5.66 -20.27
C PRO A 181 25.37 6.20 -18.83
N TYR A 182 24.38 5.76 -18.06
CA TYR A 182 24.28 6.09 -16.65
C TYR A 182 23.57 5.01 -15.81
N ASP A 183 23.80 5.05 -14.51
CA ASP A 183 23.10 4.25 -13.51
C ASP A 183 22.66 5.13 -12.34
N VAL A 184 21.67 4.65 -11.58
CA VAL A 184 21.10 5.39 -10.45
C VAL A 184 21.14 4.54 -9.19
N THR A 185 21.70 5.09 -8.12
CA THR A 185 21.59 4.51 -6.77
C THR A 185 20.56 5.29 -5.98
N LEU A 186 19.53 4.62 -5.48
CA LEU A 186 18.52 5.21 -4.60
C LEU A 186 18.88 4.89 -3.15
N ASN A 187 19.09 5.92 -2.32
CA ASN A 187 19.44 5.74 -0.91
C ASN A 187 18.49 6.51 0.02
N SER A 188 17.83 5.80 0.95
CA SER A 188 16.92 6.39 1.94
C SER A 188 17.56 6.65 3.31
N GLY A 189 18.86 6.36 3.46
CA GLY A 189 19.59 6.33 4.73
C GLY A 189 19.45 5.01 5.49
N SER A 190 18.35 4.27 5.29
CA SER A 190 18.11 2.95 5.89
C SER A 190 18.08 1.80 4.89
N SER A 191 17.96 2.10 3.59
CA SER A 191 17.92 1.13 2.51
C SER A 191 18.53 1.73 1.26
N THR A 192 19.10 0.86 0.43
CA THR A 192 19.72 1.24 -0.84
C THR A 192 19.35 0.25 -1.92
N THR A 193 19.14 0.75 -3.14
CA THR A 193 18.98 -0.08 -4.33
C THR A 193 19.66 0.56 -5.53
N HIS A 194 20.18 -0.27 -6.43
CA HIS A 194 20.80 0.15 -7.68
C HIS A 194 19.85 -0.09 -8.83
N LEU A 195 19.81 0.86 -9.77
CA LEU A 195 18.95 0.84 -10.95
C LEU A 195 19.84 0.85 -12.21
N PRO A 196 19.60 -0.04 -13.19
CA PRO A 196 18.57 -1.08 -13.22
C PRO A 196 18.73 -2.16 -12.14
N ASN A 197 17.63 -2.58 -11.50
CA ASN A 197 17.64 -3.55 -10.40
C ASN A 197 17.51 -4.99 -10.94
N THR A 198 18.47 -5.41 -11.76
CA THR A 198 18.44 -6.71 -12.45
C THR A 198 18.44 -7.92 -11.52
N ASN A 199 18.91 -7.76 -10.29
CA ASN A 199 18.91 -8.82 -9.27
C ASN A 199 17.61 -8.89 -8.47
N ASN A 200 16.62 -8.02 -8.75
CA ASN A 200 15.38 -7.90 -7.98
C ASN A 200 15.66 -7.80 -6.47
N THR A 201 16.65 -6.99 -6.11
CA THR A 201 17.05 -6.76 -4.73
C THR A 201 15.90 -6.09 -4.01
N ALA A 202 15.47 -6.71 -2.92
CA ALA A 202 14.36 -6.24 -2.11
C ALA A 202 14.86 -5.31 -1.01
N LEU A 203 14.07 -4.27 -0.73
CA LEU A 203 14.27 -3.34 0.38
C LEU A 203 13.02 -3.26 1.27
N SER A 204 13.18 -2.67 2.44
CA SER A 204 12.07 -2.34 3.32
C SER A 204 11.80 -0.85 3.25
N LEU A 205 10.51 -0.50 3.17
CA LEU A 205 10.07 0.88 3.33
C LEU A 205 9.92 1.20 4.82
N ASN A 206 10.13 2.46 5.22
CA ASN A 206 9.98 2.90 6.60
C ASN A 206 8.51 2.77 7.05
N SER A 207 8.25 2.27 8.26
CA SER A 207 6.90 2.18 8.83
C SER A 207 6.28 3.53 9.24
N SER A 208 6.97 4.66 9.03
CA SER A 208 6.48 6.02 9.31
C SER A 208 5.44 6.53 8.30
N GLY A 209 5.15 5.78 7.23
CA GLY A 209 4.22 6.18 6.17
C GLY A 209 4.85 7.02 5.05
N LYS A 210 6.17 7.27 5.11
CA LYS A 210 6.93 7.93 4.05
C LYS A 210 8.37 7.43 3.99
N THR A 211 8.85 7.12 2.78
CA THR A 211 10.27 6.88 2.50
C THR A 211 10.71 7.74 1.33
N CYS A 212 11.77 8.52 1.51
CA CYS A 212 12.39 9.30 0.44
C CYS A 212 13.78 8.76 0.14
N PHE A 213 14.12 8.68 -1.13
CA PHE A 213 15.42 8.26 -1.62
C PHE A 213 16.12 9.47 -2.25
N ALA A 214 17.35 9.73 -1.79
CA ALA A 214 18.29 10.58 -2.50
C ALA A 214 18.89 9.78 -3.66
N PRO A 215 18.69 10.21 -4.93
CA PRO A 215 19.28 9.52 -6.06
C PRO A 215 20.72 10.00 -6.28
N THR A 216 21.62 9.06 -6.50
CA THR A 216 22.98 9.32 -7.00
C THR A 216 23.09 8.78 -8.41
N PHE A 217 23.36 9.68 -9.35
CA PHE A 217 23.58 9.36 -10.75
C PHE A 217 25.08 9.16 -10.98
N LYS A 218 25.43 8.09 -11.68
CA LYS A 218 26.77 7.87 -12.20
C LYS A 218 26.71 7.87 -13.71
N THR A 219 27.44 8.78 -14.35
CA THR A 219 27.48 8.93 -15.82
C THR A 219 28.89 8.67 -16.34
N THR A 220 29.01 8.29 -17.61
CA THR A 220 30.29 8.18 -18.31
C THR A 220 30.19 8.88 -19.65
N VAL A 221 30.86 10.03 -19.80
CA VAL A 221 30.83 10.85 -21.02
C VAL A 221 32.06 10.55 -21.87
N GLY A 222 31.84 10.05 -23.10
CA GLY A 222 32.91 9.78 -24.07
C GLY A 222 33.44 11.06 -24.74
N ARG A 223 34.70 11.02 -25.18
CA ARG A 223 35.38 12.14 -25.88
C ARG A 223 34.77 12.49 -27.21
N GLU A 224 34.19 11.49 -27.86
CA GLU A 224 33.58 11.55 -29.17
C GLU A 224 32.13 12.05 -29.13
N LEU A 225 31.55 12.20 -27.94
CA LEU A 225 30.19 12.69 -27.77
C LEU A 225 30.12 14.18 -28.07
N LYS A 226 29.05 14.59 -28.74
CA LYS A 226 28.81 16.00 -29.07
C LYS A 226 28.28 16.75 -27.86
N GLU A 227 28.69 18.00 -27.74
CA GLU A 227 28.07 18.96 -26.81
C GLU A 227 26.57 19.14 -27.14
N GLY A 228 25.79 19.45 -26.11
CA GLY A 228 24.35 19.71 -26.21
C GLY A 228 23.54 19.00 -25.13
N ASP A 229 22.22 19.13 -25.22
CA ASP A 229 21.31 18.57 -24.23
C ASP A 229 21.12 17.06 -24.42
N TYR A 230 21.10 16.33 -23.30
CA TYR A 230 20.78 14.90 -23.26
C TYR A 230 19.64 14.66 -22.27
N ASN A 231 18.71 13.76 -22.61
CA ASN A 231 17.60 13.41 -21.73
C ASN A 231 17.30 11.90 -21.74
N ASP A 232 16.56 11.45 -20.73
CA ASP A 232 15.91 10.14 -20.68
C ASP A 232 14.64 10.25 -19.84
N VAL A 233 13.74 9.28 -19.98
CA VAL A 233 12.53 9.13 -19.17
C VAL A 233 12.54 7.76 -18.52
N LEU A 234 12.49 7.74 -17.19
CA LEU A 234 12.42 6.52 -16.40
C LEU A 234 10.97 6.23 -15.99
N VAL A 235 10.52 5.00 -16.25
CA VAL A 235 9.24 4.48 -15.76
C VAL A 235 9.52 3.55 -14.60
N PHE A 236 9.14 3.97 -13.40
CA PHE A 236 9.36 3.19 -12.18
C PHE A 236 8.30 2.11 -12.00
N THR A 237 8.75 0.93 -11.58
CA THR A 237 7.89 -0.18 -11.16
C THR A 237 8.22 -0.54 -9.72
N VAL A 238 7.18 -0.66 -8.89
CA VAL A 238 7.32 -1.09 -7.50
C VAL A 238 6.42 -2.29 -7.26
N VAL A 239 7.02 -3.39 -6.81
CA VAL A 239 6.31 -4.63 -6.52
C VAL A 239 6.64 -5.11 -5.12
N THR A 240 5.69 -5.77 -4.48
CA THR A 240 5.93 -6.53 -3.26
C THR A 240 6.66 -7.83 -3.61
N LYS A 241 7.62 -8.22 -2.77
CA LYS A 241 8.30 -9.51 -2.85
C LYS A 241 7.85 -10.38 -1.68
N ALA A 242 7.33 -11.56 -2.00
CA ALA A 242 6.99 -12.60 -1.03
C ALA A 242 8.26 -13.25 -0.46
#